data_AF-A0A918HRS2-F1
#
_entry.id   AF-A0A918HRS2-F1
#
_cell.length_a   1.000
_cell.length_b   1.000
_cell.length_c   1.000
_cell.angle_alpha   90.00
_cell.angle_beta   90.00
_cell.angle_gamma   90.00
#
_symmetry.space_group_name_H-M   'P 1'
#
loop_
_entity.id
_entity.type
_entity.pdbx_description
1 polymer ?
#
loop_
_entity_poly.entity_id
_entity_poly.type
_entity_poly.pdbx_seq_one_letter_code
_entity_poly.pdbx_strand_id
1 'polypeptide(L)' 'MAVPDCFEFTTNLGRTLVGGSATSGCVTRSAPSGWQIAGFHGRSGNEIDKLGVIYTKP' A
#
# COMPACT_ATOMS: atom_id res chain seq x y z
N MET A 1 -12.24 10.69 11.24
CA MET A 1 -11.44 10.57 10.01
C MET A 1 -10.50 9.41 10.26
N ALA A 2 -10.81 8.22 9.75
CA ALA A 2 -9.99 7.04 9.98
C ALA A 2 -8.76 7.16 9.07
N VAL A 3 -7.61 7.43 9.67
CA VAL A 3 -6.32 7.21 9.02
C VAL A 3 -6.16 5.69 8.82
N PRO A 4 -5.56 5.23 7.72
CA PRO A 4 -5.26 3.83 7.53
C PRO A 4 -4.12 3.46 8.48
N ASP A 5 -4.48 2.96 9.66
CA ASP A 5 -3.52 2.32 10.55
C ASP A 5 -3.01 1.01 9.95
N CYS A 6 -3.61 0.48 8.88
CA CYS A 6 -3.09 -0.74 8.26
C CYS A 6 -2.25 -0.45 7.03
N PHE A 7 -1.00 -0.88 7.12
CA PHE A 7 -0.03 -0.82 6.05
C PHE A 7 0.63 -2.18 5.89
N GLU A 8 0.48 -2.82 4.74
CA GLU A 8 1.15 -4.08 4.43
C GLU A 8 1.66 -4.06 2.98
N PHE A 9 2.92 -4.42 2.80
CA PHE A 9 3.53 -4.60 1.49
C PHE A 9 4.08 -6.00 1.34
N THR A 10 3.52 -6.76 0.40
CA THR A 10 3.99 -8.10 0.05
C THR A 10 4.68 -8.07 -1.30
N THR A 11 5.87 -8.63 -1.38
CA THR A 11 6.60 -8.82 -2.64
C THR A 11 6.32 -10.19 -3.24
N ASN A 12 6.57 -10.35 -4.55
CA ASN A 12 6.52 -11.66 -5.23
C ASN A 12 7.51 -12.70 -4.66
N LEU A 13 8.51 -12.26 -3.89
CA LEU A 13 9.45 -13.13 -3.17
C LEU A 13 8.94 -13.56 -1.79
N GLY A 14 7.67 -13.27 -1.45
CA GLY A 14 7.06 -13.64 -0.18
C GLY A 14 7.55 -12.84 1.03
N ARG A 15 8.28 -11.74 0.80
CA ARG A 15 8.68 -10.82 1.89
C ARG A 15 7.58 -9.81 2.16
N THR A 16 7.27 -9.61 3.43
CA THR A 16 6.24 -8.69 3.90
C THR A 16 6.81 -7.62 4.83
N LEU A 17 6.41 -6.37 4.63
CA LEU A 17 6.61 -5.25 5.56
C LEU A 17 5.25 -4.78 6.07
N VAL A 18 5.08 -4.66 7.39
CA VAL A 18 3.83 -4.25 8.03
C VAL A 18 4.07 -3.00 8.88
N GLY A 19 3.10 -2.09 8.90
CA GLY A 19 3.06 -0.91 9.77
C GLY A 19 1.65 -0.64 10.28
N GLY A 20 1.58 -0.13 11.52
CA GLY A 20 0.35 0.21 12.24
C GLY A 20 -0.53 -1.00 12.64
N SER A 21 -1.83 -0.79 12.78
CA SER A 21 -2.83 -1.78 13.23
C SER A 21 -3.85 -2.13 12.15
N ALA A 22 -4.05 -3.42 11.92
CA ALA A 22 -5.10 -3.92 11.03
C ALA A 22 -6.50 -3.51 11.53
N THR A 23 -7.33 -2.98 10.63
CA THR A 23 -8.72 -2.62 10.90
C THR A 23 -9.64 -3.25 9.86
N SER A 24 -10.95 -3.22 10.09
CA SER A 24 -11.93 -3.73 9.11
C SER A 24 -12.01 -2.90 7.81
N GLY A 25 -11.38 -1.72 7.78
CA GLY A 25 -11.37 -0.82 6.61
C GLY A 25 -10.21 -1.05 5.64
N CYS A 26 -9.34 -2.04 5.88
CA CYS A 26 -8.19 -2.30 5.04
C CYS A 26 -8.57 -2.76 3.64
N VAL A 27 -7.87 -2.22 2.63
CA VAL A 27 -8.11 -2.54 1.23
C VAL A 27 -6.80 -3.00 0.60
N THR A 28 -6.83 -4.18 -0.02
CA THR A 28 -5.70 -4.70 -0.78
C THR A 28 -5.74 -4.21 -2.22
N ARG A 29 -4.60 -3.72 -2.71
CA ARG A 29 -4.38 -3.37 -4.12
C ARG A 29 -3.21 -4.20 -4.65
N SER A 30 -3.43 -4.95 -5.73
CA SER A 30 -2.40 -5.78 -6.36
C SER A 30 -1.99 -5.21 -7.70
N ALA A 31 -0.71 -5.30 -8.05
CA ALA A 31 -0.28 -5.02 -9.41
C ALA A 31 -0.93 -6.02 -10.37
N PRO A 32 -1.43 -5.58 -11.54
CA PRO A 32 -1.91 -6.49 -12.57
C PRO A 32 -0.79 -7.45 -13.02
N SER A 33 -1.17 -8.58 -13.62
CA SER A 33 -0.18 -9.55 -14.13
C SER A 33 0.81 -8.91 -15.11
N GLY A 34 2.10 -9.16 -14.90
CA GLY A 34 3.19 -8.57 -15.69
C GLY A 34 3.55 -7.11 -15.33
N TRP A 35 2.95 -6.54 -14.29
CA TRP A 35 3.30 -5.21 -13.76
C TRP A 35 3.96 -5.33 -12.39
N GLN A 36 4.66 -4.27 -11.99
CA GLN A 36 5.20 -4.09 -10.66
C GLN A 36 4.78 -2.74 -10.08
N ILE A 37 4.77 -2.66 -8.74
CA ILE A 37 4.64 -1.38 -8.04
C ILE A 37 6.01 -0.70 -8.07
N ALA A 38 6.08 0.45 -8.75
CA ALA A 38 7.32 1.23 -8.87
C ALA A 38 7.44 2.33 -7.80
N GLY A 39 6.31 2.69 -7.18
CA GLY A 39 6.29 3.72 -6.16
C GLY A 39 4.89 4.06 -5.68
N PHE A 40 4.83 5.05 -4.80
CA PHE A 40 3.60 5.52 -4.16
C PHE A 40 3.52 7.05 -4.24
N HIS A 41 2.29 7.57 -4.21
CA HIS A 41 2.02 9.00 -4.05
C HIS A 41 0.84 9.16 -3.09
N GLY A 42 0.63 10.35 -2.54
CA GLY A 42 -0.44 10.49 -1.55
C GLY A 42 -0.58 11.85 -0.92
N ARG A 43 -1.31 11.88 0.18
CA ARG A 43 -1.44 13.03 1.09
C ARG A 43 -1.16 12.58 2.50
N SER A 44 -0.58 13.46 3.29
CA SER A 44 -0.28 13.24 4.70
C SER A 44 -0.56 14.48 5.54
N GLY A 45 -0.79 14.25 6.83
CA GLY A 45 -0.78 15.23 7.91
C GLY A 45 0.05 14.67 9.06
N ASN A 46 -0.59 14.38 10.19
CA ASN A 46 0.03 13.63 11.28
C ASN A 46 0.25 12.15 10.91
N GLU A 47 -0.56 11.62 10.00
CA GLU A 47 -0.47 10.28 9.43
C GLU A 47 -0.63 10.30 7.90
N ILE A 48 -0.56 9.14 7.24
CA ILE A 48 -0.88 8.97 5.82
C ILE A 48 -2.41 9.06 5.66
N ASP A 49 -2.96 10.08 5.01
CA ASP A 49 -4.42 10.16 4.80
C ASP A 49 -4.90 9.33 3.60
N LYS A 50 -4.09 9.29 2.55
CA LYS A 50 -4.39 8.60 1.28
C LYS A 50 -3.09 8.12 0.62
N LEU A 51 -3.10 6.90 0.13
CA LEU A 51 -2.01 6.31 -0.65
C LEU A 51 -2.52 5.85 -2.02
N GLY A 52 -1.86 6.31 -3.07
CA GLY A 52 -1.99 5.83 -4.43
C GLY A 52 -0.76 5.02 -4.84
N VAL A 53 -0.94 4.13 -5.82
CA VAL A 53 0.08 3.18 -6.28
C VAL A 53 0.45 3.51 -7.72
N ILE A 54 1.74 3.57 -8.01
CA ILE A 54 2.27 3.75 -9.35
C ILE A 54 2.71 2.39 -9.88
N TYR A 55 2.13 1.96 -11.00
CA TYR A 55 2.49 0.72 -11.68
C TYR A 55 3.39 0.99 -12.88
N THR A 56 4.36 0.10 -13.11
CA THR A 56 5.10 0.04 -14.38
C THR A 56 5.14 -1.38 -14.89
N LYS A 57 5.29 -1.54 -16.21
CA LYS A 57 5.80 -2.78 -16.78
C LYS A 57 7.33 -2.69 -16.87
N PRO A 58 8.04 -3.83 -16.72
CA PRO A 58 9.44 -3.93 -17.13
C PRO A 58 9.63 -3.61 -18.62
#